data_AF-A0A7Z9RY86-F1
#
_entry.id   AF-A0A7Z9RY86-F1
#
_cell.length_a   1.000
_cell.length_b   1.000
_cell.length_c   1.000
_cell.angle_alpha   90.00
_cell.angle_beta   90.00
_cell.angle_gamma   90.00
#
_symmetry.space_group_name_H-M   'P 1'
#
loop_
_entity.id
_entity.type
_entity.pdbx_description
1 polymer ?
#
loop_
_entity_poly.entity_id
_entity_poly.type
_entity_poly.pdbx_seq_one_letter_code
_entity_poly.pdbx_strand_id
1 'polypeptide(L)'
;MILALLMVNSMLLIGTLGTAQEEQSEESSQEEPEGEEPEDLWSEEYINQIFPWGGNDRVQFNEYHDYFTMKARMEQLALANSDIMEFHEGMPGGTNARGIEMDSVSYEGTFYRHASPWVKFTGGQDGVQGGECNDFVGDCGNYADRPDVMLVGNHHAREWMSYTVAMLFIETVAYYYGMPGEDNDGDGLIDEDPWGDADGDGILDDDGDCLRLNASNQDYNGDGIPCGPGDLGVDEDFSEQWITDLVDSREIYIIPMLNVDGNRYDREEYCGETAWENCRTSGWRKNLRDNTVTGFTPIPDTDESVDEGCDGVDLNRNYQFEWG
;
A
#
# COMPACT_ATOMS: atom_id res chain seq x y z
N MET A 1 63.25 14.99 9.87
CA MET A 1 64.14 14.51 10.95
C MET A 1 64.54 15.69 11.83
N ILE A 2 63.86 15.82 12.98
CA ILE A 2 64.26 16.39 14.28
C ILE A 2 65.05 17.72 14.31
N LEU A 3 64.42 18.77 14.86
CA LEU A 3 64.94 19.84 15.75
C LEU A 3 63.71 20.72 16.12
N ALA A 4 63.49 21.29 17.30
CA ALA A 4 64.33 21.53 18.46
C ALA A 4 63.45 21.60 19.73
N LEU A 5 64.10 21.46 20.89
CA LEU A 5 63.55 21.13 22.20
C LEU A 5 64.09 22.15 23.23
N LEU A 6 63.32 22.34 24.32
CA LEU A 6 63.71 22.82 25.67
C LEU A 6 63.97 24.33 25.88
N MET A 7 63.15 25.05 26.69
CA MET A 7 63.06 25.10 28.18
C MET A 7 63.77 26.38 28.70
N VAL A 8 63.43 27.05 29.82
CA VAL A 8 62.48 26.83 30.93
C VAL A 8 62.32 28.13 31.73
N ASN A 9 61.14 28.25 32.35
CA ASN A 9 60.70 28.97 33.56
C ASN A 9 61.40 30.22 34.07
N SER A 10 60.56 31.20 34.44
CA SER A 10 60.56 31.81 35.78
C SER A 10 59.19 32.45 36.06
N MET A 11 58.47 32.00 37.08
CA MET A 11 57.35 32.75 37.67
C MET A 11 57.40 32.71 39.20
N LEU A 12 57.54 33.89 39.77
CA LEU A 12 57.19 34.38 41.11
C LEU A 12 57.28 35.92 40.96
N LEU A 13 56.41 36.80 41.44
CA LEU A 13 55.26 36.67 42.32
C LEU A 13 54.53 38.05 42.34
N ILE A 14 53.19 38.01 42.35
CA ILE A 14 52.22 38.93 43.00
C ILE A 14 52.24 40.44 42.66
N GLY A 15 51.13 40.88 42.04
CA GLY A 15 50.12 41.68 42.76
C GLY A 15 49.59 42.92 42.05
N THR A 16 48.35 42.89 41.56
CA THR A 16 47.45 44.05 41.47
C THR A 16 45.98 43.63 41.21
N LEU A 17 45.08 44.21 42.02
CA LEU A 17 43.66 44.61 41.82
C LEU A 17 42.93 44.21 40.52
N GLY A 18 41.72 43.64 40.67
CA GLY A 18 40.62 43.78 39.70
C GLY A 18 39.73 42.55 39.49
N THR A 19 38.58 42.53 40.17
CA THR A 19 37.27 41.93 39.81
C THR A 19 37.22 40.71 38.86
N ALA A 20 36.75 39.57 39.39
CA ALA A 20 35.71 38.73 38.78
C ALA A 20 35.25 37.71 39.83
N GLN A 21 33.94 37.69 40.12
CA GLN A 21 33.30 36.60 40.86
C GLN A 21 33.45 35.32 40.03
N GLU A 22 33.88 34.24 40.67
CA GLU A 22 33.82 32.90 40.11
C GLU A 22 32.36 32.55 39.83
N GLU A 23 32.00 32.53 38.55
CA GLU A 23 30.81 31.84 38.06
C GLU A 23 31.04 30.35 38.32
N GLN A 24 30.23 29.76 39.21
CA GLN A 24 29.97 28.33 39.20
C GLN A 24 29.36 28.03 37.83
N SER A 25 30.14 27.41 36.95
CA SER A 25 29.59 26.73 35.78
C SER A 25 28.74 25.58 36.31
N GLU A 26 27.42 25.78 36.34
CA GLU A 26 26.47 24.68 36.22
C GLU A 26 26.83 23.95 34.93
N GLU A 27 27.53 22.83 35.08
CA GLU A 27 27.64 21.81 34.05
C GLU A 27 26.21 21.32 33.83
N SER A 28 25.52 21.89 32.83
CA SER A 28 24.30 21.29 32.33
C SER A 28 24.71 19.94 31.76
N SER A 29 24.50 18.88 32.52
CA SER A 29 24.21 17.59 31.91
C SER A 29 23.12 17.87 30.88
N GLN A 30 23.48 17.81 29.59
CA GLN A 30 22.46 17.53 28.60
C GLN A 30 21.87 16.21 29.06
N GLU A 31 20.63 16.24 29.55
CA GLU A 31 19.84 15.02 29.68
C GLU A 31 19.91 14.38 28.29
N GLU A 32 20.52 13.19 28.21
CA GLU A 32 20.35 12.39 27.01
C GLU A 32 18.84 12.21 26.84
N PRO A 33 18.34 12.30 25.59
CA PRO A 33 16.92 12.08 25.36
C PRO A 33 16.50 10.77 26.05
N GLU A 34 15.44 10.83 26.84
CA GLU A 34 14.83 9.61 27.39
C GLU A 34 14.16 8.86 26.23
N GLY A 35 14.67 7.68 25.88
CA GLY A 35 14.11 6.78 24.87
C GLY A 35 15.17 6.19 23.94
N GLU A 36 14.79 5.16 23.19
CA GLU A 36 15.65 4.50 22.19
C GLU A 36 15.56 5.22 20.84
N GLU A 37 16.63 5.20 20.04
CA GLU A 37 16.60 5.68 18.65
C GLU A 37 16.20 4.51 17.73
N PRO A 38 15.54 4.75 16.58
CA PRO A 38 15.10 3.67 15.71
C PRO A 38 16.22 2.71 15.30
N GLU A 39 17.42 3.21 15.03
CA GLU A 39 18.58 2.39 14.62
C GLU A 39 19.15 1.50 15.73
N ASP A 40 18.72 1.70 16.98
CA ASP A 40 19.08 0.84 18.10
C ASP A 40 18.11 -0.35 18.25
N LEU A 41 16.92 -0.26 17.65
CA LEU A 41 15.86 -1.26 17.72
C LEU A 41 15.76 -2.09 16.44
N TRP A 42 15.58 -1.42 15.31
CA TRP A 42 15.16 -2.09 14.08
C TRP A 42 16.25 -2.16 13.01
N SER A 43 16.02 -3.04 12.05
CA SER A 43 16.81 -3.19 10.83
C SER A 43 16.79 -1.92 9.96
N GLU A 44 17.87 -1.72 9.20
CA GLU A 44 17.95 -0.61 8.24
C GLU A 44 16.83 -0.71 7.19
N GLU A 45 16.46 -1.92 6.79
CA GLU A 45 15.36 -2.18 5.85
C GLU A 45 14.01 -1.69 6.40
N TYR A 46 13.65 -2.03 7.64
CA TYR A 46 12.39 -1.59 8.27
C TYR A 46 12.33 -0.07 8.42
N ILE A 47 13.39 0.53 8.98
CA ILE A 47 13.47 1.99 9.22
C ILE A 47 13.31 2.77 7.91
N ASN A 48 13.85 2.24 6.81
CA ASN A 48 13.74 2.86 5.49
C ASN A 48 12.52 2.39 4.68
N GLN A 49 11.60 1.64 5.29
CA GLN A 49 10.37 1.12 4.68
C GLN A 49 10.65 0.34 3.39
N ILE A 50 11.72 -0.46 3.40
CA ILE A 50 12.14 -1.29 2.28
C ILE A 50 11.51 -2.66 2.43
N PHE A 51 10.55 -2.95 1.56
CA PHE A 51 9.86 -4.23 1.59
C PHE A 51 10.75 -5.39 1.12
N PRO A 52 10.64 -6.57 1.75
CA PRO A 52 11.60 -7.67 1.60
C PRO A 52 11.54 -8.36 0.23
N TRP A 53 10.48 -8.14 -0.56
CA TRP A 53 10.40 -8.61 -1.95
C TRP A 53 11.28 -7.82 -2.94
N GLY A 54 11.87 -6.71 -2.50
CA GLY A 54 12.78 -5.87 -3.31
C GLY A 54 12.13 -5.33 -4.59
N GLY A 55 12.95 -5.03 -5.60
CA GLY A 55 12.48 -4.60 -6.91
C GLY A 55 12.82 -3.14 -7.23
N ASN A 56 11.91 -2.47 -7.93
CA ASN A 56 12.06 -1.05 -8.31
C ASN A 56 11.09 -0.18 -7.50
N ASP A 57 11.16 1.13 -7.70
CA ASP A 57 10.39 2.11 -6.92
C ASP A 57 8.86 1.85 -6.95
N ARG A 58 8.30 1.29 -8.03
CA ARG A 58 6.87 0.93 -8.07
C ARG A 58 6.53 -0.26 -7.18
N VAL A 59 7.36 -1.30 -7.24
CA VAL A 59 7.19 -2.52 -6.44
C VAL A 59 7.48 -2.25 -4.95
N GLN A 60 8.30 -1.24 -4.66
CA GLN A 60 8.57 -0.73 -3.33
C GLN A 60 7.58 0.38 -2.91
N PHE A 61 6.51 0.61 -3.68
CA PHE A 61 5.45 1.59 -3.37
C PHE A 61 5.91 3.06 -3.24
N ASN A 62 7.12 3.38 -3.71
CA ASN A 62 7.64 4.74 -3.85
C ASN A 62 7.10 5.45 -5.11
N GLU A 63 6.51 4.69 -6.04
CA GLU A 63 5.83 5.20 -7.22
C GLU A 63 4.51 4.45 -7.46
N TYR A 64 3.52 5.14 -8.01
CA TYR A 64 2.27 4.48 -8.41
C TYR A 64 2.48 3.58 -9.63
N HIS A 65 1.86 2.39 -9.59
CA HIS A 65 1.66 1.60 -10.79
C HIS A 65 0.71 2.31 -11.77
N ASP A 66 1.03 2.19 -13.05
CA ASP A 66 0.08 2.38 -14.14
C ASP A 66 -0.66 1.06 -14.44
N TYR A 67 -1.69 1.12 -15.28
CA TYR A 67 -2.46 -0.07 -15.68
C TYR A 67 -1.56 -1.23 -16.17
N PHE A 68 -0.57 -0.94 -17.01
CA PHE A 68 0.24 -1.97 -17.66
C PHE A 68 1.26 -2.60 -16.71
N THR A 69 1.92 -1.79 -15.89
CA THR A 69 2.88 -2.21 -14.89
C THR A 69 2.21 -2.95 -13.74
N MET A 70 1.03 -2.50 -13.30
CA MET A 70 0.22 -3.21 -12.31
C MET A 70 -0.17 -4.59 -12.82
N LYS A 71 -0.78 -4.65 -14.02
CA LYS A 71 -1.16 -5.91 -14.67
C LYS A 71 0.02 -6.86 -14.79
N ALA A 72 1.14 -6.39 -15.35
CA ALA A 72 2.32 -7.22 -15.56
C ALA A 72 2.88 -7.75 -14.23
N ARG A 73 2.80 -6.97 -13.15
CA ARG A 73 3.22 -7.40 -11.81
C ARG A 73 2.28 -8.46 -11.24
N MET A 74 0.96 -8.28 -11.38
CA MET A 74 -0.03 -9.29 -10.97
C MET A 74 0.16 -10.61 -11.71
N GLU A 75 0.38 -10.57 -13.03
CA GLU A 75 0.71 -11.77 -13.84
C GLU A 75 1.98 -12.46 -13.34
N GLN A 76 3.02 -11.70 -13.03
CA GLN A 76 4.27 -12.22 -12.50
C GLN A 76 4.06 -12.91 -11.15
N LEU A 77 3.31 -12.28 -10.24
CA LEU A 77 3.05 -12.81 -8.90
C LEU A 77 2.20 -14.08 -8.95
N ALA A 78 1.18 -14.12 -9.81
CA ALA A 78 0.36 -15.32 -9.99
C ALA A 78 1.15 -16.47 -10.62
N LEU A 79 2.05 -16.17 -11.55
CA LEU A 79 2.93 -17.20 -12.12
C LEU A 79 3.91 -17.76 -11.09
N ALA A 80 4.43 -16.91 -10.20
CA ALA A 80 5.36 -17.32 -9.15
C ALA A 80 4.67 -18.12 -8.03
N ASN A 81 3.38 -17.86 -7.77
CA ASN A 81 2.60 -18.43 -6.67
C ASN A 81 1.37 -19.20 -7.18
N SER A 82 1.54 -19.98 -8.24
CA SER A 82 0.43 -20.65 -8.96
C SER A 82 -0.31 -21.73 -8.17
N ASP A 83 0.21 -22.10 -7.01
CA ASP A 83 -0.42 -22.98 -6.03
C ASP A 83 -1.53 -22.27 -5.25
N ILE A 84 -1.40 -20.96 -5.01
CA ILE A 84 -2.37 -20.18 -4.23
C ILE A 84 -3.02 -19.02 -4.98
N MET A 85 -2.47 -18.60 -6.12
CA MET A 85 -2.87 -17.38 -6.81
C MET A 85 -3.21 -17.65 -8.28
N GLU A 86 -4.35 -17.11 -8.72
CA GLU A 86 -4.77 -17.14 -10.12
C GLU A 86 -5.02 -15.71 -10.61
N PHE A 87 -4.47 -15.36 -11.77
CA PHE A 87 -4.63 -14.05 -12.40
C PHE A 87 -5.69 -14.10 -13.51
N HIS A 88 -6.51 -13.05 -13.56
CA HIS A 88 -7.60 -12.90 -14.50
C HIS A 88 -7.68 -11.49 -15.08
N GLU A 89 -8.18 -11.40 -16.31
CA GLU A 89 -8.52 -10.14 -16.97
C GLU A 89 -9.98 -10.14 -17.39
N GLY A 90 -10.78 -9.27 -16.76
CA GLY A 90 -12.22 -9.26 -16.97
C GLY A 90 -12.85 -10.60 -16.58
N MET A 91 -13.95 -10.97 -17.22
CA MET A 91 -14.62 -12.25 -17.00
C MET A 91 -14.97 -12.87 -18.36
N PRO A 92 -14.90 -14.19 -18.54
CA PRO A 92 -15.29 -14.84 -19.80
C PRO A 92 -16.73 -14.50 -20.23
N GLY A 93 -17.62 -14.30 -19.26
CA GLY A 93 -19.02 -13.96 -19.49
C GLY A 93 -19.90 -15.19 -19.72
N GLY A 94 -21.12 -14.93 -20.16
CA GLY A 94 -22.20 -15.90 -20.29
C GLY A 94 -23.54 -15.22 -19.99
N THR A 95 -24.56 -15.99 -19.66
CA THR A 95 -25.85 -15.42 -19.28
C THR A 95 -25.77 -14.82 -17.87
N ASN A 96 -25.80 -13.49 -17.75
CA ASN A 96 -25.80 -12.85 -16.44
C ASN A 96 -27.15 -13.01 -15.71
N ALA A 97 -27.22 -12.57 -14.45
CA ALA A 97 -28.43 -12.66 -13.62
C ALA A 97 -29.67 -11.95 -14.20
N ARG A 98 -29.50 -11.10 -15.22
CA ARG A 98 -30.59 -10.41 -15.95
C ARG A 98 -31.04 -11.16 -17.21
N GLY A 99 -30.47 -12.32 -17.50
CA GLY A 99 -30.75 -13.09 -18.72
C GLY A 99 -30.11 -12.50 -19.98
N ILE A 100 -29.08 -11.67 -19.83
CA ILE A 100 -28.37 -11.04 -20.95
C ILE A 100 -27.09 -11.84 -21.20
N GLU A 101 -26.87 -12.22 -22.45
CA GLU A 101 -25.61 -12.82 -22.90
C GLU A 101 -24.50 -11.78 -22.87
N MET A 102 -23.42 -12.10 -22.17
CA MET A 102 -22.22 -11.29 -22.02
C MET A 102 -21.02 -12.10 -22.50
N ASP A 103 -19.96 -11.43 -22.91
CA ASP A 103 -18.69 -12.02 -23.31
C ASP A 103 -17.52 -11.28 -22.66
N SER A 104 -16.29 -11.69 -22.98
CA SER A 104 -15.07 -11.12 -22.40
C SER A 104 -14.90 -9.62 -22.64
N VAL A 105 -15.49 -9.07 -23.70
CA VAL A 105 -15.41 -7.64 -24.02
C VAL A 105 -16.57 -6.83 -23.42
N SER A 106 -17.61 -7.50 -22.94
CA SER A 106 -18.82 -6.85 -22.39
C SER A 106 -18.56 -6.10 -21.08
N TYR A 107 -17.45 -6.39 -20.41
CA TYR A 107 -17.06 -5.81 -19.12
C TYR A 107 -15.84 -4.88 -19.22
N GLU A 108 -15.33 -4.66 -20.43
CA GLU A 108 -14.26 -3.68 -20.66
C GLU A 108 -14.77 -2.25 -20.49
N GLY A 109 -13.83 -1.33 -20.26
CA GLY A 109 -14.08 0.10 -20.43
C GLY A 109 -14.58 0.45 -21.83
N THR A 110 -15.29 1.57 -21.95
CA THR A 110 -15.85 2.03 -23.23
C THR A 110 -14.88 2.82 -24.08
N PHE A 111 -13.83 3.40 -23.49
CA PHE A 111 -12.90 4.30 -24.16
C PHE A 111 -11.59 3.60 -24.52
N TYR A 112 -10.81 3.14 -23.54
CA TYR A 112 -9.57 2.42 -23.81
C TYR A 112 -9.77 0.93 -24.06
N ARG A 113 -10.96 0.40 -23.71
CA ARG A 113 -11.35 -1.00 -23.94
C ARG A 113 -10.36 -1.99 -23.35
N HIS A 114 -9.94 -1.71 -22.12
CA HIS A 114 -9.13 -2.60 -21.32
C HIS A 114 -10.03 -3.31 -20.30
N ALA A 115 -9.75 -4.60 -20.09
CA ALA A 115 -10.40 -5.38 -19.06
C ALA A 115 -9.78 -5.05 -17.69
N SER A 116 -10.60 -5.06 -16.63
CA SER A 116 -10.08 -4.88 -15.27
C SER A 116 -9.29 -6.13 -14.85
N PRO A 117 -8.03 -5.98 -14.42
CA PRO A 117 -7.24 -7.09 -13.90
C PRO A 117 -7.67 -7.40 -12.47
N TRP A 118 -7.70 -8.68 -12.12
CA TRP A 118 -7.96 -9.14 -10.76
C TRP A 118 -7.24 -10.46 -10.48
N VAL A 119 -7.07 -10.76 -9.20
CA VAL A 119 -6.49 -12.03 -8.74
C VAL A 119 -7.42 -12.72 -7.75
N LYS A 120 -7.36 -14.05 -7.75
CA LYS A 120 -7.92 -14.90 -6.70
C LYS A 120 -6.78 -15.47 -5.87
N PHE A 121 -6.94 -15.45 -4.56
CA PHE A 121 -6.13 -16.23 -3.62
C PHE A 121 -6.98 -17.30 -2.95
N THR A 122 -6.49 -18.53 -2.95
CA THR A 122 -6.98 -19.57 -2.04
C THR A 122 -5.93 -20.68 -1.91
N GLY A 123 -5.66 -21.10 -0.68
CA GLY A 123 -4.57 -22.02 -0.36
C GLY A 123 -5.02 -23.42 0.04
N GLY A 124 -4.22 -24.06 0.88
CA GLY A 124 -4.40 -25.42 1.35
C GLY A 124 -4.03 -26.48 0.30
N GLN A 125 -4.57 -27.69 0.46
CA GLN A 125 -4.08 -28.86 -0.29
C GLN A 125 -4.15 -28.70 -1.82
N ASP A 126 -5.26 -28.18 -2.35
CA ASP A 126 -5.49 -28.07 -3.79
C ASP A 126 -5.57 -26.60 -4.27
N GLY A 127 -5.57 -25.62 -3.35
CA GLY A 127 -5.50 -24.18 -3.64
C GLY A 127 -6.40 -23.73 -4.80
N VAL A 128 -5.87 -22.87 -5.67
CA VAL A 128 -6.56 -22.40 -6.89
C VAL A 128 -6.73 -23.48 -7.96
N GLN A 129 -6.05 -24.63 -7.84
CA GLN A 129 -6.09 -25.73 -8.80
C GLN A 129 -7.18 -26.77 -8.51
N GLY A 130 -7.81 -26.69 -7.33
CA GLY A 130 -8.87 -27.60 -6.88
C GLY A 130 -10.27 -27.00 -7.05
N GLY A 131 -11.16 -27.42 -6.15
CA GLY A 131 -12.53 -26.90 -6.07
C GLY A 131 -13.38 -27.10 -7.34
N GLU A 132 -14.50 -26.40 -7.39
CA GLU A 132 -15.31 -26.24 -8.60
C GLU A 132 -14.81 -25.05 -9.43
N CYS A 133 -15.05 -25.11 -10.74
CA CYS A 133 -14.76 -24.00 -11.65
C CYS A 133 -16.06 -23.31 -12.08
N ASN A 134 -16.00 -21.99 -12.21
CA ASN A 134 -17.12 -21.16 -12.65
C ASN A 134 -16.84 -20.63 -14.06
N ASP A 135 -17.56 -21.13 -15.06
CA ASP A 135 -17.36 -20.73 -16.46
C ASP A 135 -17.65 -19.23 -16.73
N PHE A 136 -18.55 -18.62 -15.94
CA PHE A 136 -18.95 -17.22 -16.15
C PHE A 136 -17.88 -16.25 -15.64
N VAL A 137 -17.35 -16.52 -14.44
CA VAL A 137 -16.31 -15.71 -13.79
C VAL A 137 -14.94 -16.06 -14.34
N GLY A 138 -14.72 -17.34 -14.69
CA GLY A 138 -13.50 -17.85 -15.28
C GLY A 138 -12.53 -18.49 -14.28
N ASP A 139 -12.90 -18.61 -13.00
CA ASP A 139 -12.02 -19.09 -11.94
C ASP A 139 -12.27 -20.54 -11.52
N CYS A 140 -11.24 -21.14 -10.92
CA CYS A 140 -11.31 -22.43 -10.23
C CYS A 140 -10.98 -22.26 -8.74
N GLY A 141 -10.86 -23.35 -7.99
CA GLY A 141 -10.61 -23.29 -6.55
C GLY A 141 -11.80 -22.76 -5.76
N ASN A 142 -13.03 -23.03 -6.21
CA ASN A 142 -14.24 -22.69 -5.46
C ASN A 142 -14.66 -23.85 -4.52
N TYR A 143 -14.66 -23.61 -3.21
CA TYR A 143 -14.92 -24.56 -2.15
C TYR A 143 -16.14 -24.12 -1.34
N ALA A 144 -17.17 -24.97 -1.30
CA ALA A 144 -18.45 -24.63 -0.65
C ALA A 144 -18.35 -24.35 0.86
N ASP A 145 -17.26 -24.75 1.51
CA ASP A 145 -16.99 -24.55 2.94
C ASP A 145 -16.03 -23.39 3.24
N ARG A 146 -15.54 -22.67 2.24
CA ARG A 146 -14.71 -21.48 2.40
C ARG A 146 -15.53 -20.21 2.15
N PRO A 147 -15.53 -19.23 3.07
CA PRO A 147 -16.16 -17.95 2.83
C PRO A 147 -15.35 -17.09 1.85
N ASP A 148 -16.07 -16.35 1.01
CA ASP A 148 -15.49 -15.40 0.07
C ASP A 148 -15.24 -14.03 0.73
N VAL A 149 -14.14 -13.40 0.35
CA VAL A 149 -13.82 -12.00 0.64
C VAL A 149 -13.48 -11.31 -0.68
N MET A 150 -14.07 -10.15 -0.93
CA MET A 150 -13.77 -9.36 -2.12
C MET A 150 -13.32 -7.96 -1.73
N LEU A 151 -12.12 -7.58 -2.17
CA LEU A 151 -11.56 -6.24 -2.02
C LEU A 151 -11.45 -5.58 -3.39
N VAL A 152 -11.96 -4.35 -3.49
CA VAL A 152 -12.05 -3.63 -4.76
C VAL A 152 -11.50 -2.23 -4.57
N GLY A 153 -10.46 -1.91 -5.33
CA GLY A 153 -9.87 -0.59 -5.41
C GLY A 153 -10.40 0.20 -6.61
N ASN A 154 -10.17 1.50 -6.56
CA ASN A 154 -10.34 2.41 -7.69
C ASN A 154 -11.75 2.43 -8.30
N HIS A 155 -12.81 2.47 -7.49
CA HIS A 155 -14.12 2.89 -8.00
C HIS A 155 -14.07 4.30 -8.59
N HIS A 156 -13.31 5.17 -7.95
CA HIS A 156 -13.05 6.53 -8.41
C HIS A 156 -11.63 6.64 -8.95
N ALA A 157 -11.53 7.12 -10.18
CA ALA A 157 -10.28 7.17 -10.94
C ALA A 157 -9.09 7.80 -10.21
N ARG A 158 -9.29 8.98 -9.60
CA ARG A 158 -8.27 9.75 -8.85
C ARG A 158 -7.84 9.20 -7.49
N GLU A 159 -8.50 8.18 -6.97
CA GLU A 159 -8.19 7.66 -5.63
C GLU A 159 -7.07 6.63 -5.73
N TRP A 160 -5.87 7.06 -6.14
CA TRP A 160 -4.80 6.13 -6.55
C TRP A 160 -4.33 5.21 -5.42
N MET A 161 -4.29 5.73 -4.18
CA MET A 161 -3.99 4.92 -3.00
C MET A 161 -4.88 3.69 -2.85
N SER A 162 -6.13 3.73 -3.34
CA SER A 162 -7.04 2.59 -3.20
C SER A 162 -6.60 1.34 -3.99
N TYR A 163 -5.94 1.51 -5.14
CA TYR A 163 -5.37 0.37 -5.86
C TYR A 163 -3.95 0.05 -5.40
N THR A 164 -3.22 1.05 -4.88
CA THR A 164 -1.90 0.85 -4.27
C THR A 164 -1.99 -0.07 -3.05
N VAL A 165 -2.94 0.17 -2.14
CA VAL A 165 -3.17 -0.69 -0.96
C VAL A 165 -3.57 -2.11 -1.37
N ALA A 166 -4.37 -2.26 -2.42
CA ALA A 166 -4.71 -3.57 -2.95
C ALA A 166 -3.49 -4.31 -3.51
N MET A 167 -2.57 -3.61 -4.17
CA MET A 167 -1.30 -4.17 -4.63
C MET A 167 -0.36 -4.53 -3.47
N LEU A 168 -0.31 -3.71 -2.41
CA LEU A 168 0.47 -4.02 -1.21
C LEU A 168 -0.03 -5.33 -0.59
N PHE A 169 -1.35 -5.49 -0.44
CA PHE A 169 -1.93 -6.75 0.04
C PHE A 169 -1.54 -7.94 -0.82
N ILE A 170 -1.54 -7.81 -2.15
CA ILE A 170 -1.14 -8.88 -3.08
C ILE A 170 0.33 -9.26 -2.86
N GLU A 171 1.23 -8.28 -2.73
CA GLU A 171 2.66 -8.52 -2.48
C GLU A 171 2.91 -9.18 -1.12
N THR A 172 2.27 -8.68 -0.06
CA THR A 172 2.36 -9.24 1.29
C THR A 172 1.93 -10.70 1.31
N VAL A 173 0.76 -11.03 0.76
CA VAL A 173 0.29 -12.42 0.70
C VAL A 173 1.22 -13.29 -0.16
N ALA A 174 1.68 -12.78 -1.30
CA ALA A 174 2.56 -13.52 -2.20
C ALA A 174 3.95 -13.79 -1.60
N TYR A 175 4.43 -12.92 -0.73
CA TYR A 175 5.74 -13.07 -0.09
C TYR A 175 5.68 -13.97 1.12
N TYR A 176 4.75 -13.73 2.04
CA TYR A 176 4.75 -14.33 3.37
C TYR A 176 3.96 -15.65 3.48
N TYR A 177 3.12 -16.00 2.51
CA TYR A 177 2.34 -17.23 2.59
C TYR A 177 3.24 -18.48 2.75
N GLY A 178 2.97 -19.27 3.78
CA GLY A 178 3.68 -20.51 4.08
C GLY A 178 5.06 -20.31 4.74
N MET A 179 5.47 -19.07 5.02
CA MET A 179 6.66 -18.78 5.80
C MET A 179 6.42 -19.07 7.29
N PRO A 180 7.46 -19.48 8.04
CA PRO A 180 7.41 -19.45 9.50
C PRO A 180 7.39 -17.99 9.99
N GLY A 181 7.11 -17.80 11.29
CA GLY A 181 7.36 -16.51 11.94
C GLY A 181 8.81 -16.08 11.74
N GLU A 182 9.01 -14.87 11.21
CA GLU A 182 10.30 -14.24 10.98
C GLU A 182 10.32 -12.90 11.69
N ASP A 183 11.48 -12.53 12.25
CA ASP A 183 11.75 -11.21 12.83
C ASP A 183 11.88 -10.19 11.68
N ASN A 184 10.75 -9.61 11.27
CA ASN A 184 10.67 -8.88 9.99
C ASN A 184 11.08 -7.41 10.08
N ASP A 185 11.15 -6.87 11.29
CA ASP A 185 11.61 -5.53 11.61
C ASP A 185 13.02 -5.52 12.20
N GLY A 186 13.52 -6.64 12.76
CA GLY A 186 14.91 -6.88 13.12
C GLY A 186 15.26 -6.61 14.59
N ASP A 187 14.25 -6.52 15.46
CA ASP A 187 14.39 -6.18 16.87
C ASP A 187 14.80 -7.41 17.74
N GLY A 188 14.69 -8.61 17.16
CA GLY A 188 15.05 -9.89 17.78
C GLY A 188 13.87 -10.68 18.35
N LEU A 189 12.64 -10.20 18.18
CA LEU A 189 11.40 -10.83 18.57
C LEU A 189 10.59 -11.26 17.32
N ILE A 190 9.50 -11.99 17.54
CA ILE A 190 8.71 -12.65 16.47
C ILE A 190 7.23 -12.66 16.87
N ASP A 191 6.35 -12.38 15.92
CA ASP A 191 4.88 -12.35 16.05
C ASP A 191 4.43 -11.38 17.17
N GLU A 192 4.94 -10.16 17.16
CA GLU A 192 4.77 -9.19 18.25
C GLU A 192 3.40 -8.52 18.22
N ASP A 193 3.10 -7.83 17.12
CA ASP A 193 1.86 -7.08 17.00
C ASP A 193 0.77 -7.83 16.20
N PRO A 194 -0.46 -7.90 16.75
CA PRO A 194 -1.63 -8.17 15.96
C PRO A 194 -1.96 -6.95 15.08
N TRP A 195 -2.75 -7.15 14.02
CA TRP A 195 -3.18 -6.04 13.18
C TRP A 195 -4.17 -5.09 13.90
N GLY A 196 -3.75 -3.84 14.12
CA GLY A 196 -4.50 -2.75 14.75
C GLY A 196 -4.68 -2.93 16.25
N ASP A 197 -5.40 -1.99 16.90
CA ASP A 197 -5.75 -2.00 18.34
C ASP A 197 -6.54 -3.26 18.75
N ALA A 198 -5.83 -4.35 19.07
CA ALA A 198 -6.44 -5.64 19.37
C ALA A 198 -6.84 -5.75 20.83
N ASP A 199 -6.19 -4.97 21.71
CA ASP A 199 -6.48 -4.93 23.14
C ASP A 199 -7.63 -3.95 23.50
N GLY A 200 -7.93 -3.01 22.60
CA GLY A 200 -9.05 -2.07 22.65
C GLY A 200 -8.80 -0.85 23.54
N ASP A 201 -7.54 -0.51 23.83
CA ASP A 201 -7.16 0.63 24.64
C ASP A 201 -7.14 1.97 23.86
N GLY A 202 -7.19 1.89 22.53
CA GLY A 202 -7.19 3.03 21.61
C GLY A 202 -5.80 3.51 21.17
N ILE A 203 -4.75 2.77 21.50
CA ILE A 203 -3.39 2.85 20.98
C ILE A 203 -3.23 1.71 19.94
N LEU A 204 -2.47 1.95 18.88
CA LEU A 204 -2.25 0.93 17.83
C LEU A 204 -1.04 0.06 18.08
N ASP A 205 -0.05 0.62 18.78
CA ASP A 205 1.16 -0.04 19.27
C ASP A 205 0.80 -0.95 20.46
N ASP A 206 0.51 -2.23 20.19
CA ASP A 206 -0.02 -3.20 21.15
C ASP A 206 1.11 -3.86 21.98
N ASP A 207 2.33 -3.94 21.46
CA ASP A 207 3.53 -4.44 22.13
C ASP A 207 4.33 -3.34 22.87
N GLY A 208 4.15 -2.07 22.48
CA GLY A 208 4.70 -0.87 23.10
C GLY A 208 6.04 -0.40 22.53
N ASP A 209 6.43 -0.85 21.35
CA ASP A 209 7.76 -0.58 20.78
C ASP A 209 7.91 0.84 20.22
N CYS A 210 6.87 1.42 19.61
CA CYS A 210 6.87 2.87 19.38
C CYS A 210 6.92 3.67 20.68
N LEU A 211 6.23 3.22 21.74
CA LEU A 211 6.23 3.89 23.04
C LEU A 211 7.60 3.86 23.74
N ARG A 212 8.51 2.95 23.36
CA ARG A 212 9.91 2.92 23.85
C ARG A 212 10.81 3.95 23.17
N LEU A 213 10.44 4.42 21.98
CA LEU A 213 11.20 5.43 21.28
C LEU A 213 11.29 6.74 22.06
N ASN A 214 12.37 7.47 21.82
CA ASN A 214 12.45 8.88 22.17
C ASN A 214 11.24 9.62 21.60
N ALA A 215 10.60 10.46 22.42
CA ALA A 215 9.40 11.21 22.05
C ALA A 215 9.56 12.08 20.78
N SER A 216 10.78 12.42 20.36
CA SER A 216 11.01 13.10 19.08
C SER A 216 10.86 12.22 17.84
N ASN A 217 10.87 10.89 18.00
CA ASN A 217 10.81 9.89 16.94
C ASN A 217 9.46 9.16 16.88
N GLN A 218 8.57 9.38 17.87
CA GLN A 218 7.26 8.75 17.92
C GLN A 218 6.28 9.26 16.85
N ASP A 219 6.48 10.47 16.31
CA ASP A 219 5.74 11.02 15.16
C ASP A 219 6.66 11.00 13.93
N TYR A 220 7.06 9.79 13.53
CA TYR A 220 8.05 9.55 12.48
C TYR A 220 7.57 10.09 11.12
N ASN A 221 6.28 9.94 10.81
CA ASN A 221 5.70 10.42 9.55
C ASN A 221 5.35 11.91 9.57
N GLY A 222 5.34 12.55 10.76
CA GLY A 222 5.14 13.98 10.95
C GLY A 222 3.70 14.45 10.76
N ASP A 223 2.71 13.58 10.94
CA ASP A 223 1.29 13.91 10.85
C ASP A 223 0.72 14.54 12.13
N GLY A 224 1.50 14.53 13.21
CA GLY A 224 1.17 15.13 14.50
C GLY A 224 0.44 14.19 15.46
N ILE A 225 0.37 12.90 15.16
CA ILE A 225 -0.19 11.84 16.01
C ILE A 225 0.96 10.89 16.38
N PRO A 226 1.57 11.00 17.56
CA PRO A 226 2.63 10.09 17.98
C PRO A 226 2.13 8.65 18.10
N CYS A 227 2.93 7.68 17.63
CA CYS A 227 2.60 6.26 17.55
C CYS A 227 1.24 6.04 16.86
N GLY A 228 1.02 6.79 15.78
CA GLY A 228 -0.15 6.69 14.93
C GLY A 228 0.10 5.79 13.71
N PRO A 229 -0.95 5.58 12.87
CA PRO A 229 -0.80 4.79 11.66
C PRO A 229 0.34 5.30 10.76
N GLY A 230 1.32 4.44 10.50
CA GLY A 230 2.45 4.73 9.62
C GLY A 230 3.64 5.41 10.30
N ASP A 231 3.63 5.55 11.62
CA ASP A 231 4.86 5.74 12.39
C ASP A 231 5.63 4.41 12.54
N LEU A 232 6.90 4.48 12.93
CA LEU A 232 7.70 3.29 13.21
C LEU A 232 7.33 2.72 14.58
N GLY A 233 7.39 1.40 14.71
CA GLY A 233 7.00 0.68 15.91
C GLY A 233 5.49 0.62 16.15
N VAL A 234 4.71 0.68 15.06
CA VAL A 234 3.27 0.47 15.11
C VAL A 234 2.89 -0.66 14.15
N ASP A 235 2.20 -1.69 14.66
CA ASP A 235 1.73 -2.85 13.89
C ASP A 235 2.90 -3.56 13.16
N GLU A 236 4.10 -3.55 13.74
CA GLU A 236 5.29 -4.28 13.28
C GLU A 236 5.12 -5.79 13.41
N ASP A 237 5.91 -6.55 12.69
CA ASP A 237 6.06 -7.97 12.95
C ASP A 237 4.78 -8.83 13.10
N PHE A 238 3.83 -8.62 12.18
CA PHE A 238 2.60 -9.40 12.11
C PHE A 238 2.86 -10.90 11.86
N SER A 239 1.92 -11.74 12.30
CA SER A 239 2.08 -13.19 12.14
C SER A 239 1.91 -13.73 10.71
N GLU A 240 2.95 -14.34 10.13
CA GLU A 240 2.90 -15.05 8.85
C GLU A 240 1.98 -16.28 8.90
N GLN A 241 1.88 -16.91 10.06
CA GLN A 241 0.95 -18.03 10.26
C GLN A 241 -0.49 -17.55 10.09
N TRP A 242 -0.81 -16.32 10.54
CA TRP A 242 -2.13 -15.75 10.33
C TRP A 242 -2.43 -15.52 8.85
N ILE A 243 -1.46 -15.05 8.05
CA ILE A 243 -1.61 -14.93 6.58
C ILE A 243 -1.88 -16.30 5.95
N THR A 244 -1.11 -17.32 6.36
CA THR A 244 -1.28 -18.69 5.85
C THR A 244 -2.68 -19.22 6.18
N ASP A 245 -3.12 -19.09 7.42
CA ASP A 245 -4.45 -19.51 7.86
C ASP A 245 -5.56 -18.73 7.14
N LEU A 246 -5.35 -17.44 6.88
CA LEU A 246 -6.28 -16.58 6.14
C LEU A 246 -6.51 -17.12 4.73
N VAL A 247 -5.42 -17.39 3.99
CA VAL A 247 -5.46 -17.88 2.60
C VAL A 247 -5.97 -19.32 2.51
N ASP A 248 -5.65 -20.17 3.48
CA ASP A 248 -6.08 -21.59 3.52
C ASP A 248 -7.57 -21.76 3.83
N SER A 249 -8.18 -20.78 4.49
CA SER A 249 -9.56 -20.85 4.96
C SER A 249 -10.54 -20.00 4.16
N ARG A 250 -10.06 -19.19 3.20
CA ARG A 250 -10.89 -18.24 2.44
C ARG A 250 -10.64 -18.31 0.94
N GLU A 251 -11.57 -17.73 0.21
CA GLU A 251 -11.38 -17.35 -1.18
C GLU A 251 -11.35 -15.83 -1.24
N ILE A 252 -10.20 -15.28 -1.63
CA ILE A 252 -9.97 -13.84 -1.56
C ILE A 252 -9.83 -13.32 -2.98
N TYR A 253 -10.74 -12.43 -3.38
CA TYR A 253 -10.79 -11.80 -4.68
C TYR A 253 -10.31 -10.36 -4.56
N ILE A 254 -9.22 -10.02 -5.23
CA ILE A 254 -8.67 -8.67 -5.22
C ILE A 254 -8.79 -8.07 -6.61
N ILE A 255 -9.50 -6.95 -6.71
CA ILE A 255 -9.67 -6.16 -7.94
C ILE A 255 -9.02 -4.80 -7.70
N PRO A 256 -7.69 -4.63 -7.92
CA PRO A 256 -7.02 -3.37 -7.59
C PRO A 256 -7.58 -2.18 -8.36
N MET A 257 -7.78 -2.33 -9.68
CA MET A 257 -8.21 -1.23 -10.55
C MET A 257 -9.53 -1.55 -11.25
N LEU A 258 -10.65 -1.25 -10.60
CA LEU A 258 -11.97 -1.42 -11.22
C LEU A 258 -12.18 -0.42 -12.37
N ASN A 259 -11.92 0.87 -12.13
CA ASN A 259 -12.14 1.94 -13.11
C ASN A 259 -10.90 2.20 -13.99
N VAL A 260 -10.49 1.19 -14.77
CA VAL A 260 -9.29 1.27 -15.64
C VAL A 260 -9.34 2.50 -16.54
N ASP A 261 -10.46 2.72 -17.24
CA ASP A 261 -10.58 3.85 -18.16
C ASP A 261 -10.42 5.19 -17.46
N GLY A 262 -11.13 5.37 -16.34
CA GLY A 262 -11.07 6.61 -15.59
C GLY A 262 -9.69 6.85 -15.01
N ASN A 263 -9.04 5.84 -14.42
CA ASN A 263 -7.71 5.99 -13.84
C ASN A 263 -6.66 6.37 -14.90
N ARG A 264 -6.69 5.69 -16.05
CA ARG A 264 -5.82 6.04 -17.17
C ARG A 264 -6.04 7.47 -17.63
N TYR A 265 -7.28 7.90 -17.78
CA TYR A 265 -7.58 9.28 -18.17
C TYR A 265 -7.10 10.31 -17.13
N ASP A 266 -7.31 10.04 -15.85
CA ASP A 266 -6.83 10.90 -14.77
C ASP A 266 -5.31 11.07 -14.80
N ARG A 267 -4.59 9.95 -14.98
CA ARG A 267 -3.12 9.88 -14.96
C ARG A 267 -2.45 10.35 -16.23
N GLU A 268 -3.02 10.04 -17.39
CA GLU A 268 -2.38 10.25 -18.69
C GLU A 268 -2.77 11.60 -19.31
N GLU A 269 -3.99 12.09 -19.04
CA GLU A 269 -4.56 13.24 -19.76
C GLU A 269 -5.04 14.38 -18.84
N TYR A 270 -5.80 14.07 -17.78
CA TYR A 270 -6.50 15.08 -16.97
C TYR A 270 -5.59 15.78 -15.95
N CYS A 271 -5.00 15.03 -15.02
CA CYS A 271 -4.08 15.57 -14.00
C CYS A 271 -2.61 15.33 -14.36
N GLY A 272 -2.31 14.24 -15.08
CA GLY A 272 -0.93 13.81 -15.30
C GLY A 272 -0.36 12.99 -14.14
N GLU A 273 0.84 12.45 -14.34
CA GLU A 273 1.54 11.58 -13.37
C GLU A 273 1.86 12.25 -12.02
N THR A 274 1.86 13.58 -11.92
CA THR A 274 2.13 14.32 -10.68
C THR A 274 0.86 14.93 -10.05
N ALA A 275 -0.28 14.23 -10.19
CA ALA A 275 -1.60 14.70 -9.76
C ALA A 275 -1.66 15.22 -8.31
N TRP A 276 -0.86 14.67 -7.40
CA TRP A 276 -0.81 15.11 -6.00
C TRP A 276 -0.21 16.53 -5.83
N GLU A 277 0.60 17.00 -6.79
CA GLU A 277 1.19 18.35 -6.77
C GLU A 277 0.30 19.39 -7.45
N ASN A 278 -0.28 19.04 -8.60
CA ASN A 278 -0.95 19.98 -9.49
C ASN A 278 -2.49 19.85 -9.52
N CYS A 279 -3.04 18.75 -8.98
CA CYS A 279 -4.44 18.35 -9.20
C CYS A 279 -5.11 17.73 -7.97
N ARG A 280 -4.53 17.92 -6.77
CA ARG A 280 -4.90 17.24 -5.51
C ARG A 280 -6.40 17.24 -5.19
N THR A 281 -7.13 18.29 -5.56
CA THR A 281 -8.57 18.44 -5.28
C THR A 281 -9.48 18.31 -6.50
N SER A 282 -8.91 18.15 -7.71
CA SER A 282 -9.64 18.30 -8.97
C SER A 282 -9.64 17.07 -9.87
N GLY A 283 -8.98 15.97 -9.50
CA GLY A 283 -8.88 14.81 -10.39
C GLY A 283 -10.20 14.20 -10.87
N TRP A 284 -10.10 13.48 -11.99
CA TRP A 284 -11.18 12.75 -12.63
C TRP A 284 -11.66 11.61 -11.73
N ARG A 285 -12.97 11.33 -11.74
CA ARG A 285 -13.59 10.37 -10.80
C ARG A 285 -14.35 9.26 -11.50
N LYS A 286 -15.05 9.56 -12.59
CA LYS A 286 -16.03 8.67 -13.22
C LYS A 286 -15.35 7.66 -14.15
N ASN A 287 -16.10 6.74 -14.74
CA ASN A 287 -15.61 6.01 -15.93
C ASN A 287 -15.62 6.94 -17.16
N LEU A 288 -15.27 6.43 -18.34
CA LEU A 288 -15.29 7.19 -19.60
C LEU A 288 -16.40 6.75 -20.56
N ARG A 289 -17.58 6.44 -20.00
CA ARG A 289 -18.75 6.22 -20.84
C ARG A 289 -19.17 7.53 -21.50
N ASP A 290 -19.15 7.57 -22.83
CA ASP A 290 -19.76 8.66 -23.59
C ASP A 290 -21.27 8.74 -23.27
N ASN A 291 -21.67 9.89 -22.72
CA ASN A 291 -23.04 10.20 -22.35
C ASN A 291 -23.67 11.22 -23.30
N THR A 292 -22.89 11.78 -24.22
CA THR A 292 -23.33 12.77 -25.16
C THR A 292 -23.85 12.11 -26.44
N VAL A 293 -25.04 12.50 -26.87
CA VAL A 293 -25.56 12.07 -28.18
C VAL A 293 -25.18 13.14 -29.19
N THR A 294 -23.91 13.16 -29.63
CA THR A 294 -23.52 13.97 -30.77
C THR A 294 -23.36 13.08 -32.02
N GLY A 295 -23.95 13.48 -33.15
CA GLY A 295 -23.77 12.77 -34.43
C GLY A 295 -24.70 11.59 -34.76
N PHE A 296 -24.20 10.71 -35.64
CA PHE A 296 -24.89 9.54 -36.22
C PHE A 296 -24.21 8.20 -35.87
N THR A 297 -23.15 8.25 -35.07
CA THR A 297 -22.33 7.14 -34.61
C THR A 297 -23.01 6.43 -33.42
N PRO A 298 -22.92 5.09 -33.31
CA PRO A 298 -23.45 4.37 -32.16
C PRO A 298 -22.68 4.74 -30.87
N ILE A 299 -23.39 4.90 -29.75
CA ILE A 299 -22.79 5.14 -28.43
C ILE A 299 -22.20 3.82 -27.89
N PRO A 300 -20.99 3.84 -27.29
CA PRO A 300 -20.13 5.00 -27.08
C PRO A 300 -19.36 5.39 -28.35
N ASP A 301 -19.35 6.68 -28.70
CA ASP A 301 -18.52 7.18 -29.79
C ASP A 301 -17.08 7.42 -29.30
N THR A 302 -16.19 6.49 -29.60
CA THR A 302 -14.77 6.59 -29.20
C THR A 302 -13.97 7.61 -30.01
N ASP A 303 -14.56 8.20 -31.06
CA ASP A 303 -13.91 9.23 -31.87
C ASP A 303 -14.19 10.66 -31.34
N GLU A 304 -15.07 10.80 -30.34
CA GLU A 304 -15.33 12.06 -29.62
C GLU A 304 -14.32 12.27 -28.49
N SER A 305 -13.87 13.52 -28.32
CA SER A 305 -13.04 13.89 -27.17
C SER A 305 -13.87 13.85 -25.89
N VAL A 306 -13.32 13.33 -24.80
CA VAL A 306 -13.98 13.27 -23.49
C VAL A 306 -14.56 14.65 -23.11
N ASP A 307 -15.88 14.73 -22.91
CA ASP A 307 -16.56 15.89 -22.33
C ASP A 307 -16.53 15.76 -20.80
N GLU A 308 -15.57 16.46 -20.18
CA GLU A 308 -15.39 16.43 -18.73
C GLU A 308 -16.63 16.86 -17.94
N GLY A 309 -17.54 17.62 -18.55
CA GLY A 309 -18.79 18.06 -17.93
C GLY A 309 -19.93 17.03 -17.96
N CYS A 310 -19.87 16.05 -18.87
CA CYS A 310 -20.97 15.14 -19.17
C CYS A 310 -20.59 13.66 -19.09
N ASP A 311 -19.42 13.29 -19.62
CA ASP A 311 -19.03 11.91 -19.84
C ASP A 311 -18.68 11.19 -18.56
N GLY A 312 -19.00 9.90 -18.54
CA GLY A 312 -18.78 9.04 -17.41
C GLY A 312 -19.95 8.99 -16.44
N VAL A 313 -20.06 7.85 -15.77
CA VAL A 313 -20.96 7.59 -14.65
C VAL A 313 -20.09 7.36 -13.41
N ASP A 314 -20.57 7.85 -12.27
CA ASP A 314 -19.98 7.50 -10.98
C ASP A 314 -20.28 6.04 -10.66
N LEU A 315 -19.25 5.19 -10.66
CA LEU A 315 -19.40 3.75 -10.46
C LEU A 315 -20.02 3.43 -9.09
N ASN A 316 -19.69 4.21 -8.06
CA ASN A 316 -20.24 4.03 -6.72
C ASN A 316 -21.64 4.66 -6.54
N ARG A 317 -22.28 5.07 -7.64
CA ARG A 317 -23.71 5.42 -7.71
C ARG A 317 -24.46 4.57 -8.74
N ASN A 318 -23.80 3.55 -9.29
CA ASN A 318 -24.36 2.70 -10.34
C ASN A 318 -24.68 1.27 -9.87
N TYR A 319 -24.56 1.01 -8.58
CA TYR A 319 -25.09 -0.21 -7.96
C TYR A 319 -26.61 -0.17 -7.91
N GLN A 320 -27.26 -1.35 -7.94
CA GLN A 320 -28.73 -1.47 -7.98
C GLN A 320 -29.42 -1.15 -6.64
N PHE A 321 -28.67 -0.85 -5.60
CA PHE A 321 -29.21 -0.54 -4.29
C PHE A 321 -29.66 0.92 -4.23
N GLU A 322 -30.97 1.14 -4.02
CA GLU A 322 -31.58 2.48 -3.96
C GLU A 322 -31.19 3.40 -5.14
N TRP A 323 -31.08 2.81 -6.33
CA TRP A 323 -30.64 3.49 -7.53
C TRP A 323 -31.64 4.57 -8.00
N GLY A 324 -31.18 5.81 -8.19
CA GLY A 324 -31.95 6.96 -8.67
C GLY A 324 -31.51 8.27 -8.05
#